data_AF-A0A436QL34-F1
#
_entry.id   AF-A0A436QL34-F1
#
_cell.length_a   1.000
_cell.length_b   1.000
_cell.length_c   1.000
_cell.angle_alpha   90.00
_cell.angle_beta   90.00
_cell.angle_gamma   90.00
#
_symmetry.space_group_name_H-M   'P 1'
#
loop_
_entity.id
_entity.type
_entity.pdbx_description
1 polymer ?
#
loop_
_entity_poly.entity_id
_entity_poly.type
_entity_poly.pdbx_seq_one_letter_code
_entity_poly.pdbx_strand_id
1 'polypeptide(L)'
;MDTLSHLAHGFAVAFTPTNLLWCLVGTTLGTAIGVLPGLGPALTIALLLPITYQVAPEASFILFAGIYYGAMYGGSTTSILLNTPGESATIVTALEGNRMARSGRGGAALATSAIGSFAAGTP
;
A
#
# COMPACT_ATOMS: atom_id res chain seq x y z
N MET A 1 23.51 25.13 -1.46
CA MET A 1 23.32 24.48 -2.78
C MET A 1 23.45 22.95 -2.66
N ASP A 2 23.96 22.44 -1.54
CA ASP A 2 24.20 21.01 -1.32
C ASP A 2 22.94 20.20 -0.98
N THR A 3 21.94 20.81 -0.34
CA THR A 3 20.68 20.12 -0.01
C THR A 3 19.89 19.69 -1.25
N LEU A 4 19.85 20.53 -2.28
CA LEU A 4 19.22 20.21 -3.56
C LEU A 4 19.95 19.07 -4.28
N SER A 5 21.29 19.04 -4.18
CA SER A 5 22.13 17.96 -4.69
C SER A 5 21.84 16.63 -3.98
N HIS A 6 21.74 16.63 -2.65
CA HIS A 6 21.40 15.44 -1.88
C HIS A 6 20.00 14.90 -2.22
N LEU A 7 19.00 15.77 -2.40
CA LEU A 7 17.66 15.37 -2.84
C LEU A 7 17.67 14.77 -4.24
N ALA A 8 18.35 15.44 -5.18
CA ALA A 8 18.49 14.94 -6.56
C ALA A 8 19.18 13.57 -6.60
N HIS A 9 20.21 13.37 -5.76
CA HIS A 9 20.88 12.08 -5.61
C HIS A 9 19.95 11.00 -5.05
N GLY A 10 19.15 11.33 -4.03
CA GLY A 10 18.15 10.41 -3.48
C GLY A 10 17.12 9.94 -4.52
N PHE A 11 16.62 10.86 -5.35
CA PHE A 11 15.76 10.49 -6.48
C PHE A 11 16.48 9.61 -7.49
N ALA A 12 17.74 9.91 -7.83
CA ALA A 12 18.52 9.07 -8.74
C ALA A 12 18.68 7.64 -8.21
N VAL A 13 18.90 7.47 -6.91
CA VAL A 13 18.96 6.15 -6.24
C VAL A 13 17.60 5.46 -6.28
N ALA A 14 16.51 6.17 -5.99
CA ALA A 14 15.16 5.59 -6.00
C ALA A 14 14.74 5.08 -7.39
N PHE A 15 15.15 5.77 -8.47
CA PHE A 15 14.87 5.37 -9.85
C PHE A 15 15.79 4.27 -10.40
N THR A 16 16.70 3.71 -9.58
CA THR A 16 17.52 2.58 -10.04
C THR A 16 16.65 1.33 -10.28
N PRO A 17 16.95 0.52 -11.31
CA PRO A 17 16.15 -0.67 -11.62
C PRO A 17 16.01 -1.65 -10.45
N THR A 18 17.06 -1.81 -9.65
CA THR A 18 17.06 -2.66 -8.45
C THR A 18 16.04 -2.19 -7.43
N ASN A 19 15.98 -0.88 -7.17
CA ASN A 19 15.05 -0.30 -6.20
C ASN A 19 13.60 -0.31 -6.71
N LEU A 20 13.40 -0.12 -8.02
CA LEU A 20 12.09 -0.29 -8.64
C LEU A 20 11.59 -1.73 -8.54
N LEU A 21 12.48 -2.73 -8.68
CA LEU A 21 12.13 -4.14 -8.44
C LEU A 21 11.72 -4.39 -6.99
N TRP A 22 12.47 -3.85 -6.02
CA TRP A 22 12.08 -3.92 -4.61
C TRP A 22 10.74 -3.23 -4.33
N CYS A 23 10.48 -2.08 -4.96
CA CYS A 23 9.19 -1.39 -4.90
C CYS A 23 8.06 -2.26 -5.47
N LEU A 24 8.28 -2.90 -6.62
CA LEU A 24 7.32 -3.81 -7.23
C LEU A 24 7.04 -5.00 -6.32
N VAL A 25 8.07 -5.66 -5.80
CA VAL A 25 7.91 -6.77 -4.86
C VAL A 25 7.16 -6.32 -3.61
N GLY A 26 7.53 -5.18 -3.04
CA GLY A 26 6.90 -4.61 -1.85
C GLY A 26 5.43 -4.28 -2.06
N THR A 27 5.08 -3.61 -3.16
CA THR A 27 3.69 -3.30 -3.51
C THR A 27 2.86 -4.55 -3.76
N THR A 28 3.39 -5.52 -4.51
CA THR A 28 2.68 -6.77 -4.80
C THR A 28 2.42 -7.57 -3.52
N LEU A 29 3.44 -7.71 -2.68
CA LEU A 29 3.34 -8.41 -1.39
C LEU A 29 2.45 -7.65 -0.41
N GLY A 30 2.58 -6.32 -0.35
CA GLY A 30 1.71 -5.45 0.42
C GLY A 30 0.24 -5.62 0.04
N THR A 31 -0.08 -5.60 -1.25
CA THR A 31 -1.46 -5.82 -1.71
C THR A 31 -1.96 -7.23 -1.38
N ALA A 32 -1.14 -8.26 -1.57
CA ALA A 32 -1.52 -9.63 -1.20
C ALA A 32 -1.83 -9.77 0.29
N ILE A 33 -1.02 -9.15 1.16
CA ILE A 33 -1.24 -9.18 2.61
C ILE A 33 -2.40 -8.27 3.01
N GLY A 34 -2.54 -7.10 2.41
CA GLY A 34 -3.61 -6.15 2.70
C GLY A 34 -5.00 -6.72 2.41
N VAL A 35 -5.12 -7.65 1.46
CA VAL A 35 -6.38 -8.36 1.21
C VAL A 35 -6.79 -9.24 2.40
N LEU A 36 -5.86 -9.63 3.28
CA LEU A 36 -6.19 -10.40 4.47
C LEU A 36 -6.81 -9.48 5.56
N PRO A 37 -8.05 -9.75 6.00
CA PRO A 37 -8.73 -8.91 6.99
C PRO A 37 -7.96 -8.92 8.32
N GLY A 38 -7.77 -7.74 8.90
CA GLY A 38 -7.12 -7.55 10.21
C GLY A 38 -5.59 -7.48 10.16
N LEU A 39 -4.96 -7.61 8.99
CA LEU A 39 -3.52 -7.39 8.81
C LEU A 39 -3.27 -5.98 8.24
N GLY A 40 -3.10 -5.02 9.14
CA GLY A 40 -2.80 -3.63 8.79
C GLY A 40 -1.37 -3.43 8.22
N PRO A 41 -1.10 -2.28 7.57
CA PRO A 41 0.22 -1.97 7.03
C PRO A 41 1.31 -1.95 8.10
N ALA A 42 1.02 -1.39 9.27
CA ALA A 42 1.98 -1.27 10.36
C ALA A 42 2.46 -2.65 10.86
N LEU A 43 1.52 -3.59 11.00
CA LEU A 43 1.82 -4.95 11.43
C LEU A 43 2.64 -5.70 10.36
N THR A 44 2.29 -5.52 9.08
CA THR A 44 3.04 -6.11 7.96
C THR A 44 4.48 -5.62 7.92
N ILE A 45 4.71 -4.31 8.10
CA ILE A 45 6.05 -3.73 8.16
C ILE A 45 6.81 -4.24 9.39
N ALA A 46 6.16 -4.34 10.55
CA ALA A 46 6.79 -4.86 11.77
C ALA A 46 7.27 -6.32 11.60
N LEU A 47 6.47 -7.16 10.93
CA LEU A 47 6.83 -8.56 10.64
C LEU A 47 8.00 -8.67 9.66
N LEU A 48 8.11 -7.73 8.72
CA LEU A 48 9.16 -7.72 7.70
C LEU A 48 10.39 -6.90 8.09
N LEU A 49 10.36 -6.24 9.25
CA LEU A 49 11.49 -5.49 9.79
C LEU A 49 12.81 -6.28 9.84
N PRO A 50 12.83 -7.60 10.13
CA PRO A 50 14.06 -8.40 10.08
C PRO A 50 14.76 -8.42 8.73
N ILE A 51 14.06 -8.15 7.61
CA ILE A 51 14.67 -8.11 6.27
C ILE A 51 15.71 -6.98 6.15
N THR A 52 15.59 -5.94 6.98
CA THR A 52 16.52 -4.81 7.00
C THR A 52 17.93 -5.19 7.46
N TYR A 53 18.10 -6.35 8.10
CA TYR A 53 19.43 -6.85 8.45
C TYR A 53 20.17 -7.50 7.27
N GLN A 54 19.44 -7.87 6.21
CA GLN A 54 20.00 -8.58 5.05
C GLN A 54 20.08 -7.70 3.80
N VAL A 55 19.26 -6.65 3.72
CA VAL A 55 19.09 -5.81 2.54
C VAL A 55 19.60 -4.40 2.83
N ALA A 56 20.15 -3.73 1.82
CA ALA A 56 20.61 -2.34 1.94
C ALA A 56 19.49 -1.42 2.48
N PRO A 57 19.81 -0.41 3.30
CA PRO A 57 18.80 0.46 3.92
C PRO A 57 17.88 1.13 2.89
N GLU A 58 18.43 1.57 1.76
CA GLU A 58 17.69 2.27 0.71
C GLU A 58 16.60 1.37 0.11
N ALA A 59 16.98 0.14 -0.24
CA ALA A 59 16.06 -0.86 -0.78
C ALA A 59 15.00 -1.28 0.25
N SER A 60 15.38 -1.38 1.53
CA SER A 60 14.46 -1.72 2.62
C SER A 60 13.38 -0.65 2.82
N PHE A 61 13.75 0.63 2.81
CA PHE A 61 12.78 1.73 2.91
C PHE A 61 11.83 1.76 1.71
N ILE A 62 12.34 1.51 0.50
CA ILE A 62 11.52 1.45 -0.71
C ILE A 62 10.57 0.26 -0.69
N LEU A 63 11.03 -0.90 -0.22
CA LEU A 63 10.20 -2.08 0.01
C LEU A 63 9.08 -1.78 1.01
N PHE A 64 9.38 -1.16 2.16
CA PHE A 64 8.37 -0.82 3.16
C PHE A 64 7.37 0.22 2.67
N ALA A 65 7.80 1.22 1.90
CA ALA A 65 6.90 2.14 1.25
C ALA A 65 5.95 1.39 0.29
N GLY A 66 6.49 0.48 -0.52
CA GLY A 66 5.69 -0.37 -1.39
C GLY A 66 4.66 -1.20 -0.63
N ILE A 67 5.09 -1.86 0.46
CA ILE A 67 4.21 -2.65 1.33
C ILE A 67 3.11 -1.78 1.92
N TYR A 68 3.44 -0.58 2.41
CA TYR A 68 2.51 0.33 3.03
C TYR A 68 1.38 0.71 2.06
N TYR A 69 1.75 1.21 0.88
CA TYR A 69 0.78 1.62 -0.15
C TYR A 69 0.00 0.43 -0.71
N GLY A 70 0.69 -0.70 -0.95
CA GLY A 70 0.06 -1.93 -1.42
C GLY A 70 -0.97 -2.47 -0.43
N ALA A 71 -0.64 -2.51 0.86
CA ALA A 71 -1.51 -3.01 1.92
C ALA A 71 -2.72 -2.11 2.15
N MET A 72 -2.57 -0.79 2.06
CA MET A 72 -3.69 0.15 2.15
C MET A 72 -4.70 -0.07 1.02
N TYR A 73 -4.22 -0.31 -0.20
CA TYR A 73 -5.08 -0.63 -1.34
C TYR A 73 -5.71 -2.03 -1.26
N GLY A 74 -4.94 -3.04 -0.85
CA GLY A 74 -5.46 -4.40 -0.62
C GLY A 74 -6.55 -4.43 0.46
N GLY A 75 -6.34 -3.68 1.54
CA GLY A 75 -7.28 -3.56 2.66
C GLY A 75 -8.60 -2.94 2.25
N SER A 76 -8.59 -1.93 1.37
CA SER A 76 -9.83 -1.34 0.86
C SER A 76 -10.66 -2.33 0.06
N THR A 77 -10.01 -3.22 -0.70
CA THR A 77 -10.69 -4.27 -1.49
C THR A 77 -11.47 -5.22 -0.58
N THR A 78 -10.85 -5.69 0.50
CA THR A 78 -11.48 -6.58 1.49
C THR A 78 -12.56 -5.87 2.29
N SER A 79 -12.34 -4.61 2.67
CA SER A 79 -13.35 -3.75 3.30
C SER A 79 -14.60 -3.60 2.43
N ILE A 80 -14.42 -3.35 1.12
CA ILE A 80 -15.52 -3.19 0.16
C ILE A 80 -16.28 -4.51 -0.03
N LEU A 81 -15.59 -5.61 -0.30
CA LEU A 81 -16.25 -6.87 -0.66
C LEU A 81 -16.81 -7.62 0.56
N LEU A 82 -16.10 -7.62 1.69
CA LEU A 82 -16.42 -8.44 2.85
C LEU A 82 -16.91 -7.64 4.08
N ASN A 83 -17.04 -6.31 3.98
CA ASN A 83 -17.43 -5.43 5.09
C ASN A 83 -16.58 -5.61 6.37
N THR A 84 -15.34 -6.07 6.21
CA THR A 84 -14.45 -6.37 7.33
C THR A 84 -13.29 -5.39 7.28
N PRO A 85 -13.40 -4.22 7.95
CA PRO A 85 -12.35 -3.23 7.94
C PRO A 85 -11.11 -3.77 8.62
N GLY A 86 -10.02 -3.86 7.85
CA GLY A 86 -8.71 -4.19 8.39
C GLY A 86 -8.03 -3.03 9.10
N GLU A 87 -8.51 -1.80 8.87
CA GLU A 87 -7.95 -0.59 9.48
C GLU A 87 -8.98 0.51 9.67
N SER A 88 -8.79 1.35 10.70
CA SER A 88 -9.73 2.41 11.08
C SER A 88 -10.03 3.42 9.97
N ALA A 89 -9.03 3.75 9.15
CA ALA A 89 -9.17 4.62 7.98
C ALA A 89 -10.14 4.04 6.93
N THR A 90 -10.24 2.71 6.85
CA THR A 90 -11.08 2.04 5.83
C THR A 90 -12.52 1.77 6.28
N ILE A 91 -12.92 2.20 7.48
CA ILE A 91 -14.28 1.95 8.01
C ILE A 91 -15.36 2.61 7.14
N VAL A 92 -15.12 3.84 6.68
CA VAL A 92 -16.06 4.55 5.81
C VAL A 92 -16.17 3.85 4.45
N THR A 93 -15.03 3.40 3.92
CA THR A 93 -14.94 2.62 2.68
C THR A 93 -15.61 1.26 2.81
N ALA A 94 -15.54 0.61 3.97
CA ALA A 94 -16.25 -0.64 4.24
C ALA A 94 -17.77 -0.41 4.20
N LEU A 95 -18.27 0.60 4.91
CA LEU A 95 -19.71 0.89 4.98
C LEU A 95 -20.32 1.24 3.61
N GLU A 96 -19.76 2.23 2.93
CA GLU A 96 -20.31 2.74 1.67
C GLU A 96 -19.93 1.86 0.48
N GLY A 97 -18.69 1.39 0.46
CA GLY A 97 -18.20 0.47 -0.56
C GLY A 97 -18.91 -0.88 -0.52
N ASN A 98 -19.17 -1.44 0.68
CA ASN A 98 -19.93 -2.68 0.78
C ASN A 98 -21.40 -2.51 0.38
N ARG A 99 -22.03 -1.39 0.72
CA ARG A 99 -23.38 -1.07 0.21
C ARG A 99 -23.41 -1.03 -1.33
N MET A 100 -22.39 -0.42 -1.96
CA MET A 100 -22.24 -0.45 -3.41
C MET A 100 -21.96 -1.86 -3.95
N ALA A 101 -21.12 -2.65 -3.29
CA ALA A 101 -20.84 -4.03 -3.68
C ALA A 101 -22.09 -4.91 -3.62
N ARG A 102 -22.89 -4.79 -2.55
CA ARG A 102 -24.15 -5.53 -2.36
C ARG A 102 -25.25 -5.13 -3.34
N SER A 103 -25.19 -3.92 -3.91
CA SER A 103 -26.10 -3.49 -4.99
C SER A 103 -25.64 -3.91 -6.39
N GLY A 104 -24.66 -4.82 -6.49
CA GLY A 104 -24.13 -5.32 -7.75
C GLY A 104 -23.08 -4.40 -8.40
N ARG A 105 -22.69 -3.31 -7.73
CA ARG A 105 -21.74 -2.30 -8.22
C ARG A 105 -20.35 -2.46 -7.58
N GLY A 106 -19.95 -3.69 -7.25
CA GLY A 106 -18.65 -3.97 -6.61
C GLY A 106 -17.45 -3.52 -7.43
N GLY A 107 -17.47 -3.78 -8.74
CA GLY A 107 -16.40 -3.31 -9.64
C GLY A 107 -16.28 -1.78 -9.69
N ALA A 108 -17.41 -1.07 -9.67
CA ALA A 108 -17.41 0.39 -9.62
C ALA A 108 -16.87 0.91 -8.28
N ALA A 109 -17.24 0.28 -7.16
CA ALA A 109 -16.72 0.62 -5.83
C ALA A 109 -15.20 0.46 -5.74
N LEU A 110 -14.68 -0.67 -6.26
CA LEU A 110 -13.23 -0.92 -6.35
C LEU A 110 -12.54 0.10 -7.24
N ALA A 111 -13.10 0.40 -8.42
CA ALA A 111 -12.54 1.40 -9.33
C ALA A 111 -12.51 2.81 -8.70
N THR A 112 -13.57 3.20 -7.98
CA THR A 112 -13.57 4.49 -7.26
C THR A 112 -12.55 4.53 -6.13
N SER A 113 -12.34 3.42 -5.41
CA SER A 113 -11.30 3.32 -4.38
C SER A 113 -9.90 3.37 -4.98
N ALA A 114 -9.67 2.72 -6.12
CA ALA A 114 -8.39 2.77 -6.84
C ALA A 114 -8.07 4.17 -7.34
N ILE A 115 -9.04 4.82 -8.01
CA ILE A 115 -8.88 6.17 -8.55
C ILE A 115 -8.72 7.19 -7.41
N GLY A 116 -9.52 7.05 -6.34
CA GLY A 116 -9.40 7.88 -5.14
C GLY A 116 -8.03 7.73 -4.47
N SER A 117 -7.55 6.50 -4.30
CA SER A 117 -6.23 6.23 -3.70
C SER A 117 -5.08 6.76 -4.56
N PHE A 118 -5.25 6.74 -5.89
CA PHE A 118 -4.27 7.30 -6.82
C PHE A 118 -4.24 8.84 -6.82
N ALA A 119 -5.42 9.48 -6.79
CA ALA A 119 -5.53 10.94 -6.91
C ALA A 119 -5.38 11.69 -5.58
N ALA A 120 -5.89 11.15 -4.48
CA ALA A 120 -5.90 11.80 -3.16
C ALA A 120 -4.86 11.23 -2.20
N GLY A 121 -4.14 10.18 -2.58
CA GLY A 121 -3.36 9.35 -1.65
C GLY A 121 -4.21 8.27 -0.98
N THR A 122 -3.57 7.39 -0.22
CA THR A 122 -4.25 6.26 0.45
C THR A 122 -5.37 6.74 1.38
N PRO A 123 -6.51 6.02 1.42
CA PRO A 123 -7.71 6.40 2.15
C PRO A 123 -7.54 6.35 3.68
#